data_AF-A0A9N9VD45-F1
#
_entry.id   AF-A0A9N9VD45-F1
#
_cell.length_a   1.000
_cell.length_b   1.000
_cell.length_c   1.000
_cell.angle_alpha   90.00
_cell.angle_beta   90.00
_cell.angle_gamma   90.00
#
_symmetry.space_group_name_H-M   'P 1'
#
loop_
_entity.id
_entity.type
_entity.pdbx_description
1 polymer ?
#
loop_
_entity_poly.entity_id
_entity_poly.type
_entity_poly.pdbx_seq_one_letter_code
_entity_poly.pdbx_strand_id
1 'polypeptide(L)'
;MEQHWRYGQAVKTLRDTWKGAWSISNPLSAGTSSYKKRSRSEYQQQWMDWEAGQAQALDYAYEQAVERIDSQKPGLRDIALQVLAWITQLELQYALAVEPDTTQFEEENLPDIQGMVSKCFGLVTIENERSIIRLAHYTTREYFERTQGKWFPDAEAEITKTCLTYLSYDVFGTGYCYFDDKLIERLRSSPLYDYATKHWGHHARRAPTLTEEIIEFLESGRKVEAACQALLCSTRYEPCSSTGGGTDPDGGLTGLHLAAYFDLDTIMKSLLGSGNMDPNSAVRFKWHGDMTPLSYAAQMGHEAIVKLLLEKDSVGPDSKNAAQRIGAELRCHMLLRMYMSQSLSYLSILVESTSTL
;
A
#
# COMPACT_ATOMS: atom_id res chain seq x y z
N MET A 1 31.67 -3.99 11.11
CA MET A 1 31.53 -4.94 12.25
C MET A 1 30.08 -5.26 12.55
N GLU A 2 29.17 -4.28 12.59
CA GLU A 2 27.73 -4.51 12.82
C GLU A 2 27.06 -5.33 11.70
N GLN A 3 27.39 -5.05 10.42
CA GLN A 3 26.99 -5.82 9.24
C GLN A 3 27.45 -7.30 9.32
N HIS A 4 28.69 -7.56 9.75
CA HIS A 4 29.26 -8.90 9.94
C HIS A 4 28.55 -9.70 11.05
N TRP A 5 28.19 -9.03 12.15
CA TRP A 5 27.42 -9.65 13.23
C TRP A 5 26.00 -9.99 12.78
N ARG A 6 25.35 -9.10 12.01
CA ARG A 6 24.01 -9.30 11.42
C ARG A 6 23.98 -10.43 10.39
N TYR A 7 24.99 -10.54 9.52
CA TYR A 7 25.19 -11.66 8.60
C TYR A 7 25.36 -13.00 9.34
N GLY A 8 26.17 -12.99 10.40
CA GLY A 8 26.37 -14.16 11.25
C GLY A 8 25.06 -14.67 11.87
N GLN A 9 24.14 -13.77 12.21
CA GLN A 9 22.80 -14.14 12.72
C GLN A 9 21.91 -14.71 11.61
N ALA A 10 21.83 -14.07 10.44
CA ALA A 10 21.03 -14.56 9.30
C ALA A 10 21.45 -15.98 8.86
N VAL A 11 22.76 -16.18 8.70
CA VAL A 11 23.36 -17.47 8.33
C VAL A 11 23.15 -18.50 9.44
N LYS A 12 23.24 -18.11 10.71
CA LYS A 12 22.99 -18.99 11.85
C LYS A 12 21.52 -19.40 11.92
N THR A 13 20.57 -18.49 11.71
CA THR A 13 19.13 -18.80 11.64
C THR A 13 18.84 -19.76 10.48
N LEU A 14 19.35 -19.49 9.28
CA LEU A 14 19.20 -20.40 8.13
C LEU A 14 19.84 -21.77 8.39
N ARG A 15 21.03 -21.81 9.02
CA ARG A 15 21.74 -23.06 9.37
C ARG A 15 21.03 -23.86 10.46
N ASP A 16 20.54 -23.19 11.50
CA ASP A 16 19.89 -23.82 12.66
C ASP A 16 18.49 -24.33 12.27
N THR A 17 17.81 -23.64 11.35
CA THR A 17 16.52 -24.06 10.79
C THR A 17 16.72 -25.20 9.79
N TRP A 18 17.80 -25.19 8.99
CA TRP A 18 18.03 -26.13 7.90
C TRP A 18 19.32 -26.95 8.11
N LYS A 19 19.28 -27.85 9.08
CA LYS A 19 20.42 -28.73 9.46
C LYS A 19 20.85 -29.77 8.40
N GLY A 20 20.21 -29.81 7.23
CA GLY A 20 20.48 -30.81 6.19
C GLY A 20 21.29 -30.36 4.98
N ALA A 21 21.52 -29.04 4.77
CA ALA A 21 21.99 -28.54 3.47
C ALA A 21 23.33 -27.78 3.47
N TRP A 22 23.96 -27.56 4.64
CA TRP A 22 25.25 -26.85 4.72
C TRP A 22 26.43 -27.83 4.61
N SER A 23 26.82 -28.18 3.39
CA SER A 23 28.15 -28.70 3.09
C SER A 23 28.71 -27.97 1.88
N ILE A 24 29.06 -26.69 2.06
CA ILE A 24 29.88 -25.95 1.10
C ILE A 24 30.97 -25.21 1.87
N SER A 25 32.17 -25.79 1.75
CA SER A 25 33.52 -25.25 1.92
C SER A 25 33.68 -23.90 2.65
N ASN A 26 34.27 -23.97 3.84
CA ASN A 26 34.89 -22.85 4.54
C ASN A 26 36.31 -22.63 3.96
N PRO A 27 36.62 -21.57 3.20
CA PRO A 27 37.97 -21.33 2.68
C PRO A 27 38.80 -20.53 3.69
N LEU A 28 38.76 -20.94 4.96
CA LEU A 28 39.61 -20.40 6.02
C LEU A 28 40.57 -21.48 6.53
N SER A 29 41.36 -22.05 5.62
CA SER A 29 42.57 -22.78 5.99
C SER A 29 43.56 -22.87 4.83
N ALA A 30 44.23 -21.77 4.48
CA ALA A 30 45.48 -21.83 3.74
C ALA A 30 46.31 -20.53 3.87
N GLY A 31 47.47 -20.65 4.51
CA GLY A 31 48.69 -19.99 4.04
C GLY A 31 48.97 -18.58 4.54
N THR A 32 49.89 -18.49 5.49
CA THR A 32 50.70 -17.30 5.76
C THR A 32 51.60 -16.96 4.56
N SER A 33 51.57 -15.73 4.01
CA SER A 33 52.77 -15.03 3.49
C SER A 33 52.49 -13.61 2.96
N SER A 34 53.32 -12.66 3.41
CA SER A 34 53.70 -11.37 2.79
C SER A 34 52.66 -10.24 2.66
N TYR A 35 52.78 -9.23 3.53
CA TYR A 35 52.06 -7.96 3.45
C TYR A 35 52.52 -7.12 2.25
N LYS A 36 51.82 -7.24 1.11
CA LYS A 36 51.82 -6.19 0.07
C LYS A 36 50.89 -5.06 0.52
N LYS A 37 51.37 -3.81 0.52
CA LYS A 37 50.54 -2.60 0.70
C LYS A 37 49.56 -2.49 -0.48
N ARG A 38 48.35 -3.01 -0.31
CA ARG A 38 47.23 -2.83 -1.24
C ARG A 38 46.76 -1.37 -1.23
N SER A 39 46.42 -0.87 -2.41
CA SER A 39 45.83 0.44 -2.61
C SER A 39 44.38 0.48 -2.10
N ARG A 40 43.88 1.69 -1.78
CA ARG A 40 42.51 1.88 -1.27
C ARG A 40 41.44 1.37 -2.26
N SER A 41 41.69 1.49 -3.56
CA SER A 41 40.81 0.99 -4.62
C SER A 41 40.77 -0.54 -4.67
N GLU A 42 41.89 -1.23 -4.42
CA GLU A 42 41.91 -2.70 -4.35
C GLU A 42 41.14 -3.24 -3.13
N TYR A 43 41.18 -2.54 -2.00
CA TYR A 43 40.34 -2.89 -0.85
C TYR A 43 38.84 -2.66 -1.13
N GLN A 44 38.50 -1.56 -1.81
CA GLN A 44 37.11 -1.29 -2.19
C GLN A 44 36.59 -2.34 -3.17
N GLN A 45 37.38 -2.71 -4.19
CA GLN A 45 36.98 -3.73 -5.15
C GLN A 45 36.82 -5.10 -4.49
N GLN A 46 37.78 -5.51 -3.64
CA GLN A 46 37.70 -6.77 -2.92
C GLN A 46 36.48 -6.82 -1.98
N TRP A 47 36.11 -5.69 -1.39
CA TRP A 47 34.93 -5.59 -0.53
C TRP A 47 33.63 -5.71 -1.34
N MET A 48 33.54 -5.04 -2.50
CA MET A 48 32.42 -5.16 -3.44
C MET A 48 32.28 -6.61 -3.95
N ASP A 49 33.38 -7.26 -4.32
CA ASP A 49 33.37 -8.64 -4.81
C ASP A 49 32.91 -9.63 -3.71
N TRP A 50 33.28 -9.36 -2.45
CA TRP A 50 32.85 -10.16 -1.30
C TRP A 50 31.36 -9.95 -0.99
N GLU A 51 30.87 -8.71 -0.99
CA GLU A 51 29.44 -8.41 -0.82
C GLU A 51 28.61 -9.02 -1.96
N ALA A 52 29.09 -8.92 -3.20
CA ALA A 52 28.43 -9.52 -4.37
C ALA A 52 28.36 -11.05 -4.26
N GLY A 53 29.45 -11.70 -3.82
CA GLY A 53 29.45 -13.16 -3.58
C GLY A 53 28.50 -13.58 -2.46
N GLN A 54 28.31 -12.75 -1.43
CA GLN A 54 27.34 -13.02 -0.36
C GLN A 54 25.90 -12.83 -0.81
N ALA A 55 25.62 -11.78 -1.56
CA ALA A 55 24.30 -11.55 -2.14
C ALA A 55 23.89 -12.71 -3.06
N GLN A 56 24.80 -13.19 -3.92
CA GLN A 56 24.55 -14.36 -4.78
C GLN A 56 24.27 -15.64 -3.99
N ALA A 57 25.01 -15.89 -2.91
CA ALA A 57 24.78 -17.07 -2.07
C ALA A 57 23.43 -17.01 -1.33
N LEU A 58 23.02 -15.82 -0.87
CA LEU A 58 21.71 -15.59 -0.27
C LEU A 58 20.58 -15.75 -1.29
N ASP A 59 20.73 -15.17 -2.48
CA ASP A 59 19.77 -15.30 -3.57
C ASP A 59 19.55 -16.76 -3.93
N TYR A 60 20.62 -17.53 -4.10
CA TYR A 60 20.55 -18.96 -4.36
C TYR A 60 19.81 -19.71 -3.23
N ALA A 61 20.09 -19.38 -1.96
CA ALA A 61 19.42 -20.00 -0.82
C ALA A 61 17.91 -19.70 -0.79
N TYR A 62 17.51 -18.46 -1.11
CA TYR A 62 16.10 -18.07 -1.20
C TYR A 62 15.41 -18.67 -2.42
N GLU A 63 16.05 -18.73 -3.58
CA GLU A 63 15.53 -19.41 -4.77
C GLU A 63 15.23 -20.89 -4.47
N GLN A 64 16.17 -21.58 -3.84
CA GLN A 64 15.99 -22.97 -3.41
C GLN A 64 14.88 -23.13 -2.36
N ALA A 65 14.56 -22.09 -1.58
CA ALA A 65 13.43 -22.09 -0.66
C ALA A 65 12.09 -22.02 -1.39
N VAL A 66 12.00 -21.12 -2.37
CA VAL A 66 10.78 -20.91 -3.17
C VAL A 66 10.52 -22.08 -4.11
N GLU A 67 11.57 -22.67 -4.72
CA GLU A 67 11.43 -23.90 -5.52
C GLU A 67 10.88 -25.07 -4.70
N ARG A 68 11.24 -25.15 -3.42
CA ARG A 68 10.66 -26.13 -2.49
C ARG A 68 9.19 -25.85 -2.21
N ILE A 69 8.80 -24.59 -2.11
CA ILE A 69 7.38 -24.20 -2.01
C ILE A 69 6.63 -24.65 -3.26
N ASP A 70 7.19 -24.41 -4.46
CA ASP A 70 6.59 -24.81 -5.74
C ASP A 70 6.47 -26.33 -5.90
N SER A 71 7.36 -27.10 -5.26
CA SER A 71 7.30 -28.57 -5.27
C SER A 71 6.18 -29.17 -4.39
N GLN A 72 5.48 -28.34 -3.60
CA GLN A 72 4.35 -28.79 -2.78
C GLN A 72 3.12 -29.12 -3.62
N LYS A 73 2.13 -29.79 -3.00
CA LYS A 73 0.79 -29.95 -3.62
C LYS A 73 0.20 -28.57 -3.93
N PRO A 74 -0.56 -28.41 -5.04
CA PRO A 74 -1.06 -27.11 -5.50
C PRO A 74 -1.68 -26.25 -4.39
N GLY A 75 -2.68 -26.76 -3.66
CA GLY A 75 -3.31 -25.97 -2.59
C GLY A 75 -2.40 -25.59 -1.41
N LEU A 76 -1.31 -26.34 -1.15
CA LEU A 76 -0.34 -25.98 -0.10
C LEU A 76 0.64 -24.92 -0.59
N ARG A 77 1.08 -25.05 -1.84
CA ARG A 77 1.89 -24.06 -2.55
C ARG A 77 1.16 -22.73 -2.60
N ASP A 78 -0.10 -22.72 -3.01
CA ASP A 78 -0.88 -21.50 -3.21
C ASP A 78 -1.04 -20.74 -1.87
N ILE A 79 -1.33 -21.44 -0.77
CA ILE A 79 -1.35 -20.83 0.57
C ILE A 79 0.00 -20.22 0.93
N ALA A 80 1.11 -20.92 0.68
CA ALA A 80 2.45 -20.41 1.01
C ALA A 80 2.82 -19.18 0.18
N LEU A 81 2.46 -19.16 -1.11
CA LEU A 81 2.70 -18.00 -1.98
C LEU A 81 1.82 -16.81 -1.60
N GLN A 82 0.55 -17.03 -1.27
CA GLN A 82 -0.32 -15.98 -0.74
C GLN A 82 0.22 -15.42 0.57
N VAL A 83 0.71 -16.28 1.48
CA VAL A 83 1.38 -15.85 2.71
C VAL A 83 2.55 -14.92 2.42
N LEU A 84 3.44 -15.33 1.52
CA LEU A 84 4.61 -14.54 1.18
C LEU A 84 4.27 -13.24 0.44
N ALA A 85 3.23 -13.22 -0.40
CA ALA A 85 2.76 -12.01 -1.05
C ALA A 85 2.28 -10.98 -0.02
N TRP A 86 1.39 -11.38 0.88
CA TRP A 86 0.77 -10.49 1.88
C TRP A 86 1.71 -10.09 3.02
N ILE A 87 2.62 -10.97 3.45
CA ILE A 87 3.54 -10.65 4.56
C ILE A 87 4.55 -9.57 4.21
N THR A 88 4.84 -9.39 2.91
CA THR A 88 5.64 -8.25 2.45
C THR A 88 4.89 -6.92 2.59
N GLN A 89 3.56 -6.97 2.73
CA GLN A 89 2.67 -5.82 2.67
C GLN A 89 1.99 -5.45 4.01
N LEU A 90 2.10 -6.28 5.06
CA LEU A 90 1.42 -6.20 6.38
C LEU A 90 -0.07 -6.61 6.36
N GLU A 91 -0.51 -7.29 7.42
CA GLU A 91 -1.89 -7.77 7.70
C GLU A 91 -2.38 -9.03 6.96
N LEU A 92 -1.63 -10.12 7.15
CA LEU A 92 -1.78 -11.38 6.43
C LEU A 92 -3.02 -12.24 6.80
N GLN A 93 -3.32 -12.46 8.08
CA GLN A 93 -4.25 -13.55 8.45
C GLN A 93 -5.69 -13.28 8.01
N TYR A 94 -6.17 -12.05 8.21
CA TYR A 94 -7.53 -11.66 7.86
C TYR A 94 -7.71 -11.51 6.35
N ALA A 95 -6.67 -11.08 5.63
CA ALA A 95 -6.69 -11.01 4.18
C ALA A 95 -6.91 -12.39 3.52
N LEU A 96 -6.31 -13.44 4.07
CA LEU A 96 -6.49 -14.80 3.53
C LEU A 96 -7.86 -15.42 3.83
N ALA A 97 -8.59 -14.89 4.80
CA ALA A 97 -9.93 -15.37 5.16
C ALA A 97 -11.04 -14.68 4.36
N VAL A 98 -10.69 -13.70 3.52
CA VAL A 98 -11.63 -13.04 2.60
C VAL A 98 -11.80 -13.90 1.37
N GLU A 99 -13.01 -14.41 1.17
CA GLU A 99 -13.36 -15.20 0.00
C GLU A 99 -14.00 -14.31 -1.08
N PRO A 100 -13.67 -14.52 -2.37
CA PRO A 100 -14.35 -13.84 -3.48
C PRO A 100 -15.87 -14.03 -3.41
N ASP A 101 -16.61 -13.02 -3.89
CA ASP A 101 -18.07 -13.03 -4.01
C ASP A 101 -18.86 -13.15 -2.69
N THR A 102 -18.20 -12.99 -1.54
CA THR A 102 -18.84 -12.93 -0.23
C THR A 102 -19.20 -11.50 0.15
N THR A 103 -20.21 -11.33 1.00
CA THR A 103 -20.66 -10.02 1.49
C THR A 103 -20.40 -9.80 2.98
N GLN A 104 -19.87 -10.82 3.68
CA GLN A 104 -19.64 -10.80 5.12
C GLN A 104 -18.35 -11.55 5.47
N PHE A 105 -17.71 -11.14 6.57
CA PHE A 105 -16.54 -11.83 7.10
C PHE A 105 -16.97 -13.01 7.98
N GLU A 106 -16.40 -14.18 7.73
CA GLU A 106 -16.63 -15.38 8.54
C GLU A 106 -15.35 -15.74 9.29
N GLU A 107 -15.39 -15.68 10.62
CA GLU A 107 -14.23 -16.00 11.47
C GLU A 107 -13.79 -17.47 11.33
N GLU A 108 -14.70 -18.36 10.94
CA GLU A 108 -14.40 -19.78 10.72
C GLU A 108 -13.46 -20.02 9.53
N ASN A 109 -13.37 -19.06 8.60
CA ASN A 109 -12.46 -19.11 7.45
C ASN A 109 -11.04 -18.68 7.80
N LEU A 110 -10.77 -18.29 9.05
CA LEU A 110 -9.43 -17.91 9.49
C LEU A 110 -8.47 -19.11 9.38
N PRO A 111 -7.41 -19.00 8.56
CA PRO A 111 -6.45 -20.09 8.42
C PRO A 111 -5.64 -20.30 9.70
N ASP A 112 -5.31 -21.56 10.00
CA ASP A 112 -4.41 -21.91 11.10
C ASP A 112 -3.01 -21.34 10.86
N ILE A 113 -2.60 -20.43 11.75
CA ILE A 113 -1.34 -19.69 11.69
C ILE A 113 -0.14 -20.63 11.70
N GLN A 114 -0.18 -21.70 12.50
CA GLN A 114 0.90 -22.69 12.56
C GLN A 114 1.00 -23.47 11.25
N GLY A 115 -0.14 -23.89 10.72
CA GLY A 115 -0.27 -24.49 9.40
C GLY A 115 0.31 -23.61 8.29
N MET A 116 0.04 -22.30 8.30
CA MET A 116 0.57 -21.36 7.31
C MET A 116 2.10 -21.24 7.39
N VAL A 117 2.64 -21.02 8.59
CA VAL A 117 4.09 -20.86 8.81
C VAL A 117 4.85 -22.13 8.42
N SER A 118 4.30 -23.30 8.73
CA SER A 118 4.91 -24.58 8.38
C SER A 118 5.11 -24.77 6.86
N LYS A 119 4.19 -24.24 6.04
CA LYS A 119 4.21 -24.36 4.56
C LYS A 119 5.18 -23.40 3.88
N CYS A 120 5.70 -22.42 4.63
CA CYS A 120 6.60 -21.39 4.13
C CYS A 120 8.09 -21.71 4.36
N PHE A 121 8.41 -22.95 4.77
CA PHE A 121 9.77 -23.49 4.94
C PHE A 121 10.76 -22.59 5.71
N GLY A 122 10.28 -21.85 6.71
CA GLY A 122 11.12 -20.99 7.55
C GLY A 122 11.47 -19.62 6.93
N LEU A 123 10.84 -19.25 5.82
CA LEU A 123 10.89 -17.87 5.29
C LEU A 123 10.08 -16.89 6.14
N VAL A 124 9.16 -17.43 6.95
CA VAL A 124 8.33 -16.67 7.88
C VAL A 124 8.41 -17.27 9.28
N THR A 125 8.21 -16.44 10.28
CA THR A 125 8.16 -16.79 11.70
C THR A 125 6.95 -16.15 12.35
N ILE A 126 6.52 -16.67 13.51
CA ILE A 126 5.45 -16.07 14.30
C ILE A 126 6.10 -15.22 15.37
N GLU A 127 5.72 -13.95 15.45
CA GLU A 127 6.07 -13.11 16.59
C GLU A 127 5.08 -13.35 17.74
N ASN A 128 5.63 -13.55 18.95
CA ASN A 128 4.89 -13.93 20.15
C ASN A 128 3.78 -12.93 20.56
N GLU A 129 2.85 -13.44 21.37
CA GLU A 129 1.67 -12.80 21.99
C GLU A 129 0.53 -12.36 21.07
N ARG A 130 0.81 -11.91 19.84
CA ARG A 130 -0.23 -11.43 18.90
C ARG A 130 -0.47 -12.35 17.69
N SER A 131 0.25 -13.48 17.61
CA SER A 131 0.20 -14.43 16.50
C SER A 131 0.40 -13.77 15.13
N ILE A 132 1.27 -12.77 15.06
CA ILE A 132 1.56 -12.04 13.81
C ILE A 132 2.66 -12.79 13.08
N ILE A 133 2.38 -13.20 11.84
CA ILE A 133 3.38 -13.80 10.96
C ILE A 133 4.28 -12.68 10.41
N ARG A 134 5.60 -12.85 10.50
CA ARG A 134 6.61 -11.94 9.93
C ARG A 134 7.63 -12.68 9.09
N LEU A 135 8.31 -11.96 8.20
CA LEU A 135 9.45 -12.50 7.49
C LEU A 135 10.54 -12.89 8.51
N ALA A 136 11.13 -14.07 8.32
CA ALA A 136 12.11 -14.63 9.24
C ALA A 136 13.35 -13.74 9.38
N HIS A 137 13.66 -12.96 8.35
CA HIS A 137 14.79 -12.04 8.34
C HIS A 137 14.56 -10.86 7.39
N TYR A 138 15.19 -9.71 7.66
CA TYR A 138 15.04 -8.52 6.79
C TYR A 138 15.58 -8.74 5.37
N THR A 139 16.64 -9.56 5.21
CA THR A 139 17.17 -9.89 3.87
C THR A 139 16.19 -10.73 3.04
N THR A 140 15.24 -11.42 3.69
CA THR A 140 14.15 -12.11 2.99
C THR A 140 13.21 -11.10 2.35
N ARG A 141 12.97 -9.96 3.02
CA ARG A 141 12.20 -8.84 2.46
C ARG A 141 12.89 -8.24 1.24
N GLU A 142 14.17 -7.90 1.36
CA GLU A 142 14.95 -7.32 0.26
C GLU A 142 14.97 -8.23 -0.99
N TYR A 143 15.09 -9.54 -0.77
CA TYR A 143 15.02 -10.53 -1.84
C TYR A 143 13.66 -10.51 -2.56
N PHE A 144 12.56 -10.60 -1.81
CA PHE A 144 11.21 -10.63 -2.39
C PHE A 144 10.78 -9.29 -2.99
N GLU A 145 11.21 -8.15 -2.44
CA GLU A 145 10.97 -6.83 -3.05
C GLU A 145 11.62 -6.73 -4.45
N ARG A 146 12.84 -7.26 -4.61
CA ARG A 146 13.51 -7.29 -5.93
C ARG A 146 12.93 -8.32 -6.88
N THR A 147 12.45 -9.45 -6.36
CA THR A 147 11.99 -10.61 -7.16
C THR A 147 10.47 -10.74 -7.23
N GLN A 148 9.72 -9.71 -6.79
CA GLN A 148 8.26 -9.72 -6.71
C GLN A 148 7.64 -10.08 -8.07
N GLY A 149 8.09 -9.47 -9.17
CA GLY A 149 7.56 -9.78 -10.50
C GLY A 149 7.83 -11.19 -11.01
N LYS A 150 8.84 -11.88 -10.44
CA LYS A 150 9.15 -13.29 -10.76
C LYS A 150 8.24 -14.24 -9.98
N TRP A 151 8.08 -13.99 -8.68
CA TRP A 151 7.42 -14.92 -7.77
C TRP A 151 5.96 -14.62 -7.52
N PHE A 152 5.56 -13.36 -7.61
CA PHE A 152 4.21 -12.88 -7.34
C PHE A 152 3.76 -11.88 -8.43
N PRO A 153 3.73 -12.28 -9.72
CA PRO A 153 3.35 -11.39 -10.80
C PRO A 153 1.95 -10.79 -10.62
N ASP A 154 1.03 -11.55 -10.01
CA ASP A 154 -0.37 -11.14 -9.81
C ASP A 154 -0.65 -10.62 -8.40
N ALA A 155 0.36 -10.47 -7.52
CA ALA A 155 0.13 -10.10 -6.12
C ALA A 155 -0.63 -8.78 -5.96
N GLU A 156 -0.29 -7.77 -6.74
CA GLU A 156 -0.96 -6.46 -6.68
C GLU A 156 -2.44 -6.59 -7.01
N ALA A 157 -2.78 -7.39 -8.03
CA ALA A 157 -4.17 -7.62 -8.43
C ALA A 157 -4.93 -8.42 -7.38
N GLU A 158 -4.35 -9.49 -6.85
CA GLU A 158 -5.00 -10.30 -5.82
C GLU A 158 -5.22 -9.50 -4.52
N ILE A 159 -4.23 -8.71 -4.10
CA ILE A 159 -4.38 -7.82 -2.93
C ILE A 159 -5.49 -6.80 -3.18
N THR A 160 -5.52 -6.17 -4.35
CA THR A 160 -6.59 -5.23 -4.71
C THR A 160 -7.95 -5.91 -4.64
N LYS A 161 -8.14 -7.08 -5.28
CA LYS A 161 -9.41 -7.81 -5.24
C LYS A 161 -9.84 -8.11 -3.81
N THR A 162 -8.96 -8.68 -2.99
CA THR A 162 -9.24 -8.98 -1.59
C THR A 162 -9.68 -7.74 -0.82
N CYS A 163 -8.95 -6.63 -0.96
CA CYS A 163 -9.32 -5.37 -0.30
C CYS A 163 -10.68 -4.85 -0.80
N LEU A 164 -10.94 -4.87 -2.11
CA LEU A 164 -12.20 -4.40 -2.68
C LEU A 164 -13.39 -5.26 -2.24
N THR A 165 -13.23 -6.59 -2.22
CA THR A 165 -14.24 -7.51 -1.69
C THR A 165 -14.53 -7.20 -0.23
N TYR A 166 -13.50 -7.09 0.60
CA TYR A 166 -13.66 -6.78 2.01
C TYR A 166 -14.34 -5.42 2.24
N LEU A 167 -13.89 -4.36 1.56
CA LEU A 167 -14.49 -3.02 1.64
C LEU A 167 -15.93 -2.99 1.10
N SER A 168 -16.30 -4.01 0.31
CA SER A 168 -17.64 -4.19 -0.23
C SER A 168 -18.56 -5.03 0.66
N TYR A 169 -18.16 -5.39 1.88
CA TYR A 169 -19.04 -6.10 2.81
C TYR A 169 -20.23 -5.26 3.29
N ASP A 170 -21.32 -5.94 3.66
CA ASP A 170 -22.60 -5.34 4.04
C ASP A 170 -22.49 -4.43 5.27
N VAL A 171 -21.58 -4.76 6.19
CA VAL A 171 -21.30 -3.95 7.39
C VAL A 171 -20.92 -2.50 7.03
N PHE A 172 -20.26 -2.29 5.89
CA PHE A 172 -19.86 -0.98 5.38
C PHE A 172 -20.96 -0.27 4.58
N GLY A 173 -22.05 -0.99 4.24
CA GLY A 173 -23.25 -0.42 3.61
C GLY A 173 -23.99 0.60 4.48
N THR A 174 -23.69 0.64 5.79
CA THR A 174 -24.18 1.68 6.71
C THR A 174 -23.61 3.07 6.41
N GLY A 175 -22.53 3.15 5.64
CA GLY A 175 -21.95 4.42 5.19
C GLY A 175 -21.20 5.18 6.28
N TYR A 176 -21.26 6.50 6.20
CA TYR A 176 -20.55 7.41 7.10
C TYR A 176 -20.97 7.25 8.57
N CYS A 177 -19.99 7.14 9.48
CA CYS A 177 -20.21 7.19 10.93
C CYS A 177 -20.29 8.64 11.42
N TYR A 178 -21.45 9.09 11.88
CA TYR A 178 -21.61 10.46 12.38
C TYR A 178 -20.93 10.75 13.71
N PHE A 179 -20.64 9.71 14.50
CA PHE A 179 -20.03 9.80 15.81
C PHE A 179 -18.71 9.05 15.85
N ASP A 180 -17.71 9.64 16.51
CA ASP A 180 -16.35 9.11 16.58
C ASP A 180 -16.29 7.72 17.23
N ASP A 181 -17.13 7.46 18.23
CA ASP A 181 -17.23 6.16 18.90
C ASP A 181 -17.67 5.05 17.93
N LYS A 182 -18.62 5.33 17.02
CA LYS A 182 -19.05 4.38 15.98
C LYS A 182 -17.96 4.11 14.94
N LEU A 183 -17.18 5.13 14.58
CA LEU A 183 -16.04 4.95 13.68
C LEU A 183 -14.94 4.11 14.35
N ILE A 184 -14.62 4.40 15.61
CA ILE A 184 -13.65 3.65 16.41
C ILE A 184 -14.11 2.20 16.60
N GLU A 185 -15.40 1.99 16.86
CA GLU A 185 -16.01 0.65 16.95
C GLU A 185 -15.81 -0.10 15.64
N ARG A 186 -16.13 0.51 14.48
CA ARG A 186 -15.94 -0.09 13.16
C ARG A 186 -14.47 -0.45 12.90
N LEU A 187 -13.54 0.45 13.19
CA LEU A 187 -12.10 0.21 13.03
C LEU A 187 -11.60 -0.94 13.92
N ARG A 188 -12.17 -1.10 15.12
CA ARG A 188 -11.82 -2.19 16.05
C ARG A 188 -12.47 -3.52 15.70
N SER A 189 -13.70 -3.49 15.19
CA SER A 189 -14.48 -4.70 14.87
C SER A 189 -14.15 -5.28 13.49
N SER A 190 -13.40 -4.55 12.67
CA SER A 190 -13.13 -4.90 11.27
C SER A 190 -11.61 -5.01 11.05
N PRO A 191 -11.00 -6.19 11.28
CA PRO A 191 -9.54 -6.33 11.38
C PRO A 191 -8.74 -5.89 10.16
N LEU A 192 -9.24 -6.12 8.92
CA LEU A 192 -8.55 -5.74 7.68
C LEU A 192 -8.89 -4.31 7.22
N TYR A 193 -9.80 -3.62 7.92
CA TYR A 193 -10.40 -2.39 7.40
C TYR A 193 -9.42 -1.22 7.31
N ASP A 194 -8.56 -1.07 8.33
CA ASP A 194 -7.56 -0.01 8.35
C ASP A 194 -6.55 -0.17 7.22
N TYR A 195 -6.03 -1.39 7.03
CA TYR A 195 -5.14 -1.69 5.93
C TYR A 195 -5.82 -1.51 4.57
N ALA A 196 -6.97 -2.16 4.37
CA ALA A 196 -7.67 -2.14 3.09
C ALA A 196 -7.94 -0.70 2.65
N THR A 197 -8.50 0.15 3.51
CA THR A 197 -8.82 1.55 3.18
C THR A 197 -7.60 2.40 2.83
N LYS A 198 -6.42 2.10 3.39
CA LYS A 198 -5.17 2.85 3.16
C LYS A 198 -4.35 2.36 1.97
N HIS A 199 -4.47 1.09 1.61
CA HIS A 199 -3.51 0.45 0.70
C HIS A 199 -4.11 -0.05 -0.61
N TRP A 200 -5.43 -0.34 -0.66
CA TRP A 200 -6.06 -0.96 -1.84
C TRP A 200 -5.75 -0.21 -3.15
N GLY A 201 -5.81 1.13 -3.12
CA GLY A 201 -5.62 1.97 -4.30
C GLY A 201 -4.17 2.06 -4.77
N HIS A 202 -3.20 1.88 -3.86
CA HIS A 202 -1.78 1.80 -4.23
C HIS A 202 -1.48 0.49 -4.98
N HIS A 203 -2.07 -0.62 -4.52
CA HIS A 203 -2.02 -1.90 -5.23
C HIS A 203 -2.76 -1.82 -6.57
N ALA A 204 -3.93 -1.19 -6.60
CA ALA A 204 -4.77 -1.05 -7.78
C ALA A 204 -4.05 -0.31 -8.91
N ARG A 205 -3.27 0.73 -8.58
CA ARG A 205 -2.45 1.48 -9.56
C ARG A 205 -1.42 0.59 -10.27
N ARG A 206 -0.98 -0.49 -9.61
CA ARG A 206 0.00 -1.46 -10.12
C ARG A 206 -0.70 -2.69 -10.73
N ALA A 207 -2.03 -2.73 -10.72
CA ALA A 207 -2.87 -3.82 -11.22
C ALA A 207 -3.90 -3.31 -12.26
N PRO A 208 -3.46 -2.95 -13.49
CA PRO A 208 -4.33 -2.32 -14.48
C PRO A 208 -5.47 -3.22 -15.00
N THR A 209 -5.41 -4.53 -14.73
CA THR A 209 -6.40 -5.51 -15.16
C THR A 209 -7.74 -5.39 -14.44
N LEU A 210 -7.81 -4.70 -13.30
CA LEU A 210 -9.00 -4.68 -12.41
C LEU A 210 -9.88 -3.44 -12.57
N THR A 211 -9.90 -2.88 -13.78
CA THR A 211 -10.56 -1.60 -14.03
C THR A 211 -12.06 -1.65 -13.70
N GLU A 212 -12.74 -2.76 -14.02
CA GLU A 212 -14.18 -2.92 -13.82
C GLU A 212 -14.53 -3.06 -12.34
N GLU A 213 -13.81 -3.92 -11.61
CA GLU A 213 -14.02 -4.17 -10.18
C GLU A 213 -13.74 -2.91 -9.34
N ILE A 214 -12.72 -2.13 -9.72
CA ILE A 214 -12.43 -0.84 -9.08
C ILE A 214 -13.57 0.15 -9.33
N ILE A 215 -14.08 0.26 -10.56
CA ILE A 215 -15.18 1.17 -10.89
C ILE A 215 -16.44 0.77 -10.11
N GLU A 216 -16.80 -0.51 -10.10
CA GLU A 216 -17.96 -1.02 -9.36
C GLU A 216 -17.88 -0.66 -7.88
N PHE A 217 -16.73 -0.86 -7.24
CA PHE A 217 -16.54 -0.43 -5.86
C PHE A 217 -16.67 1.09 -5.72
N LEU A 218 -16.05 1.89 -6.59
CA LEU A 218 -16.10 3.35 -6.49
C LEU A 218 -17.50 3.93 -6.74
N GLU A 219 -18.39 3.21 -7.42
CA GLU A 219 -19.80 3.56 -7.61
C GLU A 219 -20.72 3.09 -6.47
N SER A 220 -20.20 2.33 -5.49
CA SER A 220 -20.99 1.71 -4.41
C SER A 220 -21.43 2.66 -3.27
N GLY A 221 -21.43 3.98 -3.52
CA GLY A 221 -22.03 5.03 -2.68
C GLY A 221 -21.65 4.94 -1.19
N ARG A 222 -22.52 4.30 -0.39
CA ARG A 222 -22.34 4.16 1.07
C ARG A 222 -21.03 3.45 1.45
N LYS A 223 -20.65 2.38 0.75
CA LYS A 223 -19.41 1.65 1.06
C LYS A 223 -18.18 2.53 0.81
N VAL A 224 -18.23 3.35 -0.23
CA VAL A 224 -17.20 4.36 -0.53
C VAL A 224 -17.18 5.48 0.51
N GLU A 225 -18.33 6.00 0.94
CA GLU A 225 -18.40 6.99 2.02
C GLU A 225 -17.70 6.47 3.29
N ALA A 226 -17.97 5.21 3.67
CA ALA A 226 -17.34 4.55 4.80
C ALA A 226 -15.81 4.43 4.63
N ALA A 227 -15.36 3.94 3.47
CA ALA A 227 -13.94 3.75 3.17
C ALA A 227 -13.19 5.09 3.13
N CYS A 228 -13.77 6.11 2.49
CA CYS A 228 -13.26 7.48 2.49
C CYS A 228 -13.11 8.00 3.92
N GLN A 229 -14.14 7.87 4.77
CA GLN A 229 -14.06 8.36 6.15
C GLN A 229 -12.90 7.72 6.91
N ALA A 230 -12.74 6.40 6.80
CA ALA A 230 -11.68 5.66 7.49
C ALA A 230 -10.28 6.06 7.02
N LEU A 231 -10.07 6.20 5.71
CA LEU A 231 -8.82 6.71 5.14
C LEU A 231 -8.50 8.12 5.64
N LEU A 232 -9.52 8.99 5.72
CA LEU A 232 -9.34 10.41 5.98
C LEU A 232 -9.19 10.74 7.47
N CYS A 233 -9.97 10.13 8.37
CA CYS A 233 -9.81 10.35 9.81
C CYS A 233 -8.51 9.67 10.33
N SER A 234 -8.02 8.59 9.69
CA SER A 234 -6.76 7.91 10.11
C SER A 234 -5.48 8.62 9.67
N THR A 235 -5.47 9.30 8.52
CA THR A 235 -4.29 10.02 8.00
C THR A 235 -4.11 11.40 8.61
N ARG A 236 -5.17 11.97 9.23
CA ARG A 236 -5.18 13.35 9.72
C ARG A 236 -5.16 13.49 11.25
N TYR A 237 -5.21 12.40 12.01
CA TYR A 237 -5.13 12.40 13.49
C TYR A 237 -6.14 13.34 14.19
N GLU A 238 -7.28 13.63 13.55
CA GLU A 238 -8.28 14.55 14.09
C GLU A 238 -9.64 13.85 14.27
N PRO A 239 -10.30 14.01 15.43
CA PRO A 239 -11.66 13.55 15.64
C PRO A 239 -12.58 14.24 14.63
N CYS A 240 -13.44 13.46 14.00
CA CYS A 240 -14.40 13.92 13.01
C CYS A 240 -15.57 14.59 13.78
N SER A 241 -15.25 15.70 14.48
CA SER A 241 -16.16 16.40 15.40
C SER A 241 -17.26 17.16 14.64
N SER A 242 -18.37 16.47 14.43
CA SER A 242 -19.65 17.00 13.99
C SER A 242 -20.36 17.71 15.14
N THR A 243 -19.89 18.92 15.49
CA THR A 243 -20.76 19.89 16.17
C THR A 243 -21.14 21.01 15.20
N GLY A 244 -22.18 20.73 14.41
CA GLY A 244 -22.99 21.76 13.76
C GLY A 244 -23.10 21.65 12.24
N GLY A 245 -24.31 21.36 11.77
CA GLY A 245 -24.72 21.51 10.37
C GLY A 245 -24.79 20.17 9.65
N GLY A 246 -26.01 19.72 9.34
CA GLY A 246 -26.25 18.51 8.57
C GLY A 246 -25.42 18.51 7.28
N THR A 247 -24.81 17.36 6.97
CA THR A 247 -24.36 17.13 5.61
C THR A 247 -25.59 17.17 4.72
N ASP A 248 -25.57 18.01 3.69
CA ASP A 248 -26.55 17.97 2.63
C ASP A 248 -26.68 16.51 2.14
N PRO A 249 -27.89 15.99 1.94
CA PRO A 249 -28.09 14.64 1.43
C PRO A 249 -27.45 14.40 0.04
N ASP A 250 -27.05 15.47 -0.66
CA ASP A 250 -26.61 15.44 -2.06
C ASP A 250 -25.10 15.72 -2.27
N GLY A 251 -24.34 16.08 -1.22
CA GLY A 251 -22.90 16.43 -1.30
C GLY A 251 -22.01 15.55 -0.42
N GLY A 252 -21.74 14.32 -0.88
CA GLY A 252 -21.05 13.27 -0.09
C GLY A 252 -19.63 12.92 -0.56
N LEU A 253 -18.89 12.18 0.27
CA LEU A 253 -17.64 11.52 -0.11
C LEU A 253 -17.91 10.55 -1.28
N THR A 254 -17.35 10.82 -2.45
CA THR A 254 -17.57 10.03 -3.68
C THR A 254 -16.34 9.21 -4.08
N GLY A 255 -16.54 8.27 -5.03
CA GLY A 255 -15.44 7.51 -5.63
C GLY A 255 -14.36 8.38 -6.27
N LEU A 256 -14.73 9.58 -6.75
CA LEU A 256 -13.77 10.55 -7.29
C LEU A 256 -12.75 11.01 -6.24
N HIS A 257 -13.12 11.08 -4.95
CA HIS A 257 -12.18 11.44 -3.90
C HIS A 257 -11.08 10.37 -3.72
N LEU A 258 -11.46 9.09 -3.73
CA LEU A 258 -10.49 7.99 -3.64
C LEU A 258 -9.65 7.88 -4.91
N ALA A 259 -10.27 7.99 -6.08
CA ALA A 259 -9.55 7.97 -7.36
C ALA A 259 -8.52 9.11 -7.43
N ALA A 260 -8.90 10.30 -6.95
CA ALA A 260 -8.00 11.42 -6.82
C ALA A 260 -6.87 11.13 -5.82
N TYR A 261 -7.17 10.65 -4.60
CA TYR A 261 -6.15 10.37 -3.59
C TYR A 261 -5.12 9.32 -4.06
N PHE A 262 -5.58 8.25 -4.71
CA PHE A 262 -4.77 7.13 -5.15
C PHE A 262 -4.21 7.25 -6.57
N ASP A 263 -4.32 8.41 -7.23
CA ASP A 263 -3.79 8.65 -8.60
C ASP A 263 -4.27 7.60 -9.62
N LEU A 264 -5.57 7.29 -9.59
CA LEU A 264 -6.18 6.33 -10.51
C LEU A 264 -6.66 7.05 -11.77
N ASP A 265 -5.74 7.54 -12.59
CA ASP A 265 -6.02 8.44 -13.72
C ASP A 265 -6.99 7.85 -14.76
N THR A 266 -6.83 6.57 -15.10
CA THR A 266 -7.65 5.87 -16.09
C THR A 266 -9.06 5.65 -15.55
N ILE A 267 -9.16 5.28 -14.27
CA ILE A 267 -10.43 5.14 -13.56
C ILE A 267 -11.15 6.49 -13.43
N MET A 268 -10.41 7.54 -13.08
CA MET A 268 -10.92 8.91 -12.99
C MET A 268 -11.54 9.37 -14.32
N LYS A 269 -10.86 9.12 -15.45
CA LYS A 269 -11.40 9.43 -16.79
C LYS A 269 -12.71 8.68 -17.05
N SER A 270 -12.79 7.40 -16.70
CA SER A 270 -14.00 6.59 -16.86
C SER A 270 -15.16 7.11 -16.00
N LEU A 271 -14.92 7.39 -14.72
CA LEU A 271 -15.94 7.90 -13.79
C LEU A 271 -16.45 9.30 -14.20
N LEU A 272 -15.57 10.19 -14.66
CA LEU A 272 -15.96 11.51 -15.18
C LEU A 272 -16.69 11.41 -16.53
N GLY A 273 -16.42 10.36 -17.30
CA GLY A 273 -17.06 10.08 -18.58
C GLY A 273 -18.49 9.54 -18.43
N SER A 274 -18.78 8.77 -17.39
CA SER A 274 -20.13 8.26 -17.11
C SER A 274 -21.10 9.36 -16.68
N GLY A 275 -20.59 10.42 -16.03
CA GLY A 275 -21.40 11.53 -15.54
C GLY A 275 -22.22 11.20 -14.28
N ASN A 276 -21.96 10.06 -13.66
CA ASN A 276 -22.68 9.58 -12.47
C ASN A 276 -22.28 10.30 -11.17
N MET A 277 -21.15 11.00 -11.16
CA MET A 277 -20.59 11.65 -9.98
C MET A 277 -20.26 13.12 -10.27
N ASP A 278 -20.58 14.00 -9.32
CA ASP A 278 -20.20 15.40 -9.39
C ASP A 278 -18.68 15.56 -9.12
N PRO A 279 -17.88 16.04 -10.08
CA PRO A 279 -16.46 16.34 -9.88
C PRO A 279 -16.21 17.41 -8.81
N ASN A 280 -17.23 18.20 -8.49
CA ASN A 280 -17.18 19.27 -7.49
C ASN A 280 -17.77 18.87 -6.14
N SER A 281 -18.14 17.60 -5.94
CA SER A 281 -18.63 17.15 -4.64
C SER A 281 -17.59 17.50 -3.56
N ALA A 282 -18.05 18.24 -2.56
CA ALA A 282 -17.20 18.82 -1.53
C ALA A 282 -17.65 18.33 -0.16
N VAL A 283 -16.68 17.94 0.66
CA VAL A 283 -16.92 17.62 2.06
C VAL A 283 -16.24 18.60 2.98
N ARG A 284 -17.01 19.16 3.90
CA ARG A 284 -16.53 20.21 4.79
C ARG A 284 -15.89 19.61 6.03
N PHE A 285 -14.60 19.84 6.20
CA PHE A 285 -13.93 19.55 7.46
C PHE A 285 -13.75 20.84 8.25
N LYS A 286 -14.04 20.78 9.56
CA LYS A 286 -14.07 21.92 10.48
C LYS A 286 -12.87 22.86 10.37
N TRP A 287 -11.68 22.31 10.12
CA TRP A 287 -10.41 23.05 10.08
C TRP A 287 -9.72 23.05 8.71
N HIS A 288 -10.28 22.37 7.71
CA HIS A 288 -9.64 22.23 6.40
C HIS A 288 -10.43 22.81 5.23
N GLY A 289 -11.59 23.40 5.49
CA GLY A 289 -12.46 23.89 4.43
C GLY A 289 -13.12 22.74 3.66
N ASP A 290 -13.63 23.07 2.49
CA ASP A 290 -14.30 22.12 1.62
C ASP A 290 -13.23 21.31 0.87
N MET A 291 -13.26 19.99 1.05
CA MET A 291 -12.37 19.06 0.37
C MET A 291 -13.09 18.46 -0.83
N THR A 292 -12.55 18.69 -2.02
CA THR A 292 -13.03 18.19 -3.31
C THR A 292 -12.06 17.14 -3.86
N PRO A 293 -12.44 16.35 -4.87
CA PRO A 293 -11.48 15.50 -5.59
C PRO A 293 -10.24 16.27 -6.07
N LEU A 294 -10.42 17.52 -6.52
CA LEU A 294 -9.34 18.39 -6.96
C LEU A 294 -8.37 18.72 -5.81
N SER A 295 -8.89 19.05 -4.63
CA SER A 295 -8.03 19.39 -3.49
C SER A 295 -7.24 18.18 -3.00
N TYR A 296 -7.78 16.96 -3.09
CA TYR A 296 -7.01 15.72 -2.84
C TYR A 296 -5.91 15.49 -3.87
N ALA A 297 -6.23 15.58 -5.17
CA ALA A 297 -5.25 15.40 -6.23
C ALA A 297 -4.09 16.41 -6.10
N ALA A 298 -4.41 17.68 -5.84
CA ALA A 298 -3.41 18.73 -5.64
C ALA A 298 -2.60 18.53 -4.35
N GLN A 299 -3.24 18.15 -3.24
CA GLN A 299 -2.54 17.85 -1.99
C GLN A 299 -1.56 16.69 -2.17
N MET A 300 -1.92 15.65 -2.92
CA MET A 300 -1.10 14.48 -3.12
C MET A 300 -0.07 14.62 -4.24
N GLY A 301 -0.25 15.62 -5.12
CA GLY A 301 0.70 15.91 -6.19
C GLY A 301 0.39 15.22 -7.52
N HIS A 302 -0.86 14.80 -7.73
CA HIS A 302 -1.28 14.00 -8.87
C HIS A 302 -1.68 14.91 -10.03
N GLU A 303 -0.66 15.44 -10.72
CA GLU A 303 -0.80 16.46 -11.77
C GLU A 303 -1.76 16.05 -12.89
N ALA A 304 -1.73 14.79 -13.32
CA ALA A 304 -2.60 14.29 -14.38
C ALA A 304 -4.09 14.42 -13.99
N ILE A 305 -4.43 14.05 -12.75
CA ILE A 305 -5.81 14.17 -12.24
C ILE A 305 -6.20 15.63 -12.04
N VAL A 306 -5.30 16.48 -11.55
CA VAL A 306 -5.55 17.92 -11.43
C VAL A 306 -5.94 18.51 -12.79
N LYS A 307 -5.18 18.22 -13.85
CA LYS A 307 -5.50 18.69 -15.20
C LYS A 307 -6.87 18.19 -15.68
N LEU A 308 -7.15 16.90 -15.50
CA LEU A 308 -8.43 16.30 -15.90
C LEU A 308 -9.64 16.97 -15.22
N LEU A 309 -9.56 17.23 -13.92
CA LEU A 309 -10.64 17.87 -13.17
C LEU A 309 -10.82 19.34 -13.58
N LEU A 310 -9.73 20.07 -13.82
CA LEU A 310 -9.79 21.46 -14.28
C LEU A 310 -10.35 21.63 -15.69
N GLU A 311 -10.01 20.71 -16.60
CA GLU A 311 -10.56 20.72 -17.97
C GLU A 311 -12.08 20.52 -17.96
N LYS A 312 -12.59 19.65 -17.09
CA LYS A 312 -14.04 19.42 -16.95
C LYS A 312 -14.78 20.62 -16.35
N ASP A 313 -14.20 21.27 -15.35
CA ASP A 313 -14.77 22.49 -14.76
C ASP A 313 -14.75 23.68 -15.72
N SER A 314 -13.73 23.78 -16.58
CA SER A 314 -13.59 24.84 -17.58
C SER A 314 -14.68 24.81 -18.66
N VAL A 315 -15.36 23.66 -18.81
CA VAL A 315 -16.45 23.46 -19.78
C VAL A 315 -17.83 23.78 -19.17
N GLY A 316 -17.93 23.97 -17.85
CA GLY A 316 -19.17 24.33 -17.17
C GLY A 316 -19.57 25.81 -17.36
N PRO A 317 -20.87 26.16 -17.23
CA PRO A 317 -21.35 27.54 -17.39
C PRO A 317 -20.81 28.52 -16.33
N ASP A 318 -20.17 28.02 -15.27
CA ASP A 318 -19.63 28.79 -14.13
C ASP A 318 -18.07 28.76 -14.06
N SER A 319 -17.42 28.47 -15.20
CA SER A 319 -15.96 28.24 -15.34
C SER A 319 -15.04 29.38 -14.87
N LYS A 320 -15.57 30.58 -14.63
CA LYS A 320 -14.81 31.72 -14.07
C LYS A 320 -14.37 31.52 -12.62
N ASN A 321 -14.94 30.54 -11.91
CA ASN A 321 -14.67 30.29 -10.50
C ASN A 321 -13.52 29.30 -10.23
N ALA A 322 -13.04 28.55 -11.23
CA ALA A 322 -12.03 27.50 -11.02
C ALA A 322 -10.68 28.05 -10.49
N ALA A 323 -10.12 29.11 -11.10
CA ALA A 323 -8.86 29.71 -10.66
C ALA A 323 -8.95 30.41 -9.28
N GLN A 324 -10.10 31.02 -8.97
CA GLN A 324 -10.36 31.60 -7.65
C GLN A 324 -10.51 30.52 -6.57
N ARG A 325 -11.12 29.37 -6.91
CA ARG A 325 -11.29 28.19 -6.03
C ARG A 325 -9.98 27.47 -5.76
N ILE A 326 -9.20 27.15 -6.81
CA ILE A 326 -7.82 26.66 -6.69
C ILE A 326 -7.01 27.58 -5.78
N GLY A 327 -7.10 28.89 -6.00
CA GLY A 327 -6.44 29.88 -5.16
C GLY A 327 -6.91 29.82 -3.70
N ALA A 328 -8.21 29.70 -3.42
CA ALA A 328 -8.74 29.67 -2.06
C ALA A 328 -8.39 28.38 -1.32
N GLU A 329 -8.52 27.22 -1.98
CA GLU A 329 -8.24 25.89 -1.44
C GLU A 329 -6.74 25.67 -1.23
N LEU A 330 -5.91 26.12 -2.16
CA LEU A 330 -4.47 25.90 -2.11
C LEU A 330 -3.73 26.92 -1.24
N ARG A 331 -4.23 28.16 -1.07
CA ARG A 331 -3.55 29.19 -0.26
C ARG A 331 -3.41 28.81 1.21
N CYS A 332 -4.37 28.09 1.81
CA CYS A 332 -4.30 27.72 3.22
C CYS A 332 -3.49 26.43 3.46
N HIS A 333 -3.55 25.44 2.57
CA HIS A 333 -2.91 24.13 2.77
C HIS A 333 -1.53 23.97 2.15
N MET A 334 -1.25 24.61 1.00
CA MET A 334 0.09 24.54 0.39
C MET A 334 1.13 25.27 1.24
N LEU A 335 0.77 26.34 1.95
CA LEU A 335 1.69 27.03 2.85
C LEU A 335 2.14 26.12 4.01
N LEU A 336 1.26 25.27 4.54
CA LEU A 336 1.60 24.30 5.60
C LEU A 336 2.50 23.16 5.09
N ARG A 337 2.26 22.65 3.88
CA ARG A 337 3.08 21.57 3.30
C ARG A 337 4.41 22.07 2.71
N MET A 338 4.45 23.28 2.14
CA MET A 338 5.68 23.94 1.71
C MET A 338 6.62 24.22 2.90
N TYR A 339 6.06 24.59 4.05
CA TYR A 339 6.83 24.72 5.30
C TYR A 339 7.42 23.38 5.78
N MET A 340 6.81 22.24 5.41
CA MET A 340 7.20 20.90 5.86
C MET A 340 8.00 20.05 4.84
N SER A 341 8.03 20.38 3.54
CA SER A 341 8.53 19.44 2.50
C SER A 341 9.59 19.95 1.51
N GLN A 342 10.02 21.23 1.55
CA GLN A 342 11.15 21.77 0.74
C GLN A 342 11.22 21.32 -0.74
N SER A 343 10.09 21.16 -1.46
CA SER A 343 10.09 20.79 -2.88
C SER A 343 9.72 21.96 -3.78
N LEU A 344 10.63 22.37 -4.68
CA LEU A 344 10.55 23.54 -5.55
C LEU A 344 9.83 23.30 -6.90
N SER A 345 9.54 22.05 -7.27
CA SER A 345 8.97 21.71 -8.59
C SER A 345 7.54 22.21 -8.79
N TYR A 346 6.76 22.34 -7.71
CA TYR A 346 5.34 22.72 -7.75
C TYR A 346 5.09 24.20 -8.06
N LEU A 347 6.10 25.07 -7.93
CA LEU A 347 5.95 26.49 -8.24
C LEU A 347 5.73 26.77 -9.74
N SER A 348 6.22 25.89 -10.62
CA SER A 348 6.13 26.11 -12.08
C SER A 348 4.71 25.99 -12.63
N ILE A 349 3.97 24.95 -12.21
CA ILE A 349 2.60 24.66 -12.68
C ILE A 349 1.60 25.72 -12.18
N LEU A 350 1.84 26.30 -11.00
CA LEU A 350 0.99 27.34 -10.43
C LEU A 350 1.26 28.72 -11.04
N VAL A 351 2.51 29.03 -11.39
CA VAL A 351 2.84 30.30 -12.05
C VAL A 351 2.26 30.35 -13.46
N GLU A 352 2.27 29.26 -14.23
CA GLU A 352 1.70 29.26 -15.59
C GLU A 352 0.17 29.42 -15.62
N SER A 353 -0.56 28.83 -14.66
CA SER A 353 -2.03 28.93 -14.58
C SER A 353 -2.53 30.27 -14.01
N THR A 354 -1.67 31.01 -13.29
CA THR A 354 -1.98 32.34 -12.75
C THR A 354 -1.49 33.49 -13.64
N SER A 355 -0.57 33.23 -14.57
CA SER A 355 -0.01 34.24 -15.49
C SER A 355 -0.86 34.48 -16.74
N THR A 356 -1.95 33.73 -16.93
CA THR A 356 -2.94 33.93 -18.02
C THR A 356 -4.21 34.67 -17.56
N LEU A 357 -4.18 35.30 -16.39
CA LEU A 357 -5.11 36.34 -15.95
C LEU A 357 -4.47 37.72 -16.16
#